data_AF-A0A2S9SLV2-F1
#
_entry.id   AF-A0A2S9SLV2-F1
#
_cell.length_a   1.000
_cell.length_b   1.000
_cell.length_c   1.000
_cell.angle_alpha   90.00
_cell.angle_beta   90.00
_cell.angle_gamma   90.00
#
_symmetry.space_group_name_H-M   'P 1'
#
loop_
_entity.id
_entity.type
_entity.pdbx_description
1 polymer ?
#
loop_
_entity_poly.entity_id
_entity_poly.type
_entity_poly.pdbx_seq_one_letter_code
_entity_poly.pdbx_strand_id
1 'polypeptide(L)'
;MVGKLKHFIEFDNSIDILRQRYRVEFDGGKVLASNKKGNGDGYTSYKKEDWASNAFFSKFNYIKNNTKDLDSYVIWTELLKCDSGAKGSSRNSNHIEEVVEISKRVLKREIDILKPDFIVFVTATSQNTKEYDDIIKEVLEGYKTEKGSLIKGKYWKFTYDNIICYRTQHPLSYQFSKNKTIDFYEKIVHDIKYNS
;
A
#
# COMPACT_ATOMS: atom_id res chain seq x y z
N MET A 1 -34.78 -20.73 -3.39
CA MET A 1 -34.09 -20.46 -2.10
C MET A 1 -32.63 -20.89 -2.25
N VAL A 2 -31.74 -20.22 -1.52
CA VAL A 2 -30.27 -20.39 -1.43
C VAL A 2 -29.46 -19.75 -2.57
N GLY A 3 -28.85 -18.60 -2.25
CA GLY A 3 -27.96 -17.86 -3.15
C GLY A 3 -26.64 -18.60 -3.38
N LYS A 4 -26.11 -18.49 -4.59
CA LYS A 4 -24.76 -18.94 -4.94
C LYS A 4 -23.91 -17.75 -5.37
N LEU A 5 -22.94 -17.38 -4.53
CA LEU A 5 -21.78 -16.59 -4.95
C LEU A 5 -21.02 -17.40 -6.02
N LYS A 6 -20.84 -16.82 -7.21
CA LYS A 6 -20.39 -17.52 -8.43
C LYS A 6 -18.89 -17.36 -8.73
N HIS A 7 -18.09 -16.92 -7.76
CA HIS A 7 -16.67 -16.60 -7.96
C HIS A 7 -15.79 -17.15 -6.83
N PHE A 8 -15.91 -18.45 -6.54
CA PHE A 8 -14.79 -19.16 -5.93
C PHE A 8 -13.96 -19.77 -7.06
N ILE A 9 -12.69 -19.38 -7.12
CA ILE A 9 -11.67 -20.11 -7.87
C ILE A 9 -10.91 -20.90 -6.81
N GLU A 10 -10.92 -22.23 -6.91
CA GLU A 10 -10.06 -23.10 -6.11
C GLU A 10 -8.63 -22.95 -6.63
N PHE A 11 -7.69 -22.72 -5.70
CA PHE A 11 -6.27 -22.64 -6.02
C PHE A 11 -5.48 -23.46 -5.01
N ASP A 12 -4.54 -24.26 -5.51
CA ASP A 12 -3.65 -25.09 -4.70
C ASP A 12 -2.49 -24.30 -4.07
N ASN A 13 -2.26 -23.06 -4.52
CA ASN A 13 -1.15 -22.21 -4.06
C ASN A 13 -1.55 -20.74 -3.96
N SER A 14 -1.39 -20.15 -2.76
CA SER A 14 -1.70 -18.75 -2.46
C SER A 14 -0.86 -17.75 -3.27
N ILE A 15 0.31 -18.18 -3.78
CA ILE A 15 1.15 -17.34 -4.65
C ILE A 15 0.51 -17.10 -6.02
N ASP A 16 -0.26 -18.05 -6.55
CA ASP A 16 -0.92 -17.87 -7.85
C ASP A 16 -2.10 -16.90 -7.76
N ILE A 17 -2.77 -16.85 -6.61
CA ILE A 17 -3.77 -15.82 -6.29
C ILE A 17 -3.14 -14.43 -6.30
N LEU A 18 -1.98 -14.27 -5.65
CA LEU A 18 -1.27 -12.99 -5.65
C LEU A 18 -0.83 -12.61 -7.06
N ARG A 19 -0.23 -13.54 -7.82
CA ARG A 19 0.18 -13.31 -9.21
C ARG A 19 -0.99 -12.89 -10.10
N GLN A 20 -2.18 -13.48 -9.93
CA GLN A 20 -3.35 -13.12 -10.71
C GLN A 20 -4.02 -11.82 -10.23
N ARG A 21 -4.06 -11.56 -8.92
CA ARG A 21 -4.59 -10.32 -8.33
C ARG A 21 -3.88 -9.08 -8.85
N TYR A 22 -2.58 -9.17 -9.15
CA TYR A 22 -1.80 -8.08 -9.76
C TYR A 22 -1.72 -8.15 -11.30
N ARG A 23 -2.42 -9.10 -11.95
CA ARG A 23 -2.55 -9.21 -13.42
C ARG A 23 -3.95 -8.87 -13.94
N VAL A 24 -4.89 -8.47 -13.08
CA VAL A 24 -6.20 -7.99 -13.53
C VAL A 24 -6.02 -6.63 -14.20
N GLU A 25 -5.67 -6.64 -15.48
CA GLU A 25 -5.83 -5.48 -16.34
C GLU A 25 -7.32 -5.31 -16.63
N PHE A 26 -7.93 -4.27 -16.06
CA PHE A 26 -9.24 -3.86 -16.52
C PHE A 26 -9.05 -3.16 -17.87
N ASP A 27 -9.29 -3.89 -18.95
CA ASP A 27 -9.08 -3.43 -20.34
C ASP A 27 -10.04 -2.33 -20.80
N GLY A 28 -10.92 -1.85 -19.91
CA GLY A 28 -12.01 -0.96 -20.28
C GLY A 28 -13.20 -1.71 -20.86
N GLY A 29 -14.28 -0.99 -21.13
CA GLY A 29 -15.48 -1.55 -21.77
C GLY A 29 -16.78 -0.89 -21.31
N LYS A 30 -17.88 -1.25 -21.98
CA LYS A 30 -19.23 -0.86 -21.59
C LYS A 30 -19.80 -1.90 -20.62
N VAL A 31 -20.20 -1.47 -19.42
CA VAL A 31 -20.95 -2.31 -18.47
C VAL A 31 -22.34 -1.71 -18.23
N LEU A 32 -23.33 -2.55 -17.94
CA LEU A 32 -24.66 -2.04 -17.59
C LEU A 32 -24.58 -1.18 -16.32
N ALA A 33 -25.12 0.03 -16.38
CA ALA A 33 -25.11 0.94 -15.25
C ALA A 33 -26.03 0.40 -14.14
N SER A 34 -25.48 0.18 -12.94
CA SER A 34 -26.23 -0.31 -11.77
C SER A 34 -27.32 0.67 -11.30
N ASN A 35 -27.13 1.95 -11.60
CA ASN A 35 -28.15 2.99 -11.46
C ASN A 35 -28.55 3.47 -12.86
N LYS A 36 -29.85 3.48 -13.16
CA LYS A 36 -30.47 4.00 -14.41
C LYS A 36 -30.26 5.52 -14.60
N LYS A 37 -29.02 6.00 -14.51
CA LYS A 37 -28.60 7.40 -14.74
C LYS A 37 -27.36 7.45 -15.64
N GLY A 38 -27.31 6.57 -16.63
CA GLY A 38 -26.44 6.76 -17.80
C GLY A 38 -27.23 7.53 -18.86
N ASN A 39 -26.66 8.60 -19.39
CA ASN A 39 -27.24 9.39 -20.48
C ASN A 39 -27.49 8.50 -21.72
N GLY A 40 -28.71 7.98 -21.87
CA GLY A 40 -29.27 7.56 -23.15
C GLY A 40 -29.22 6.07 -23.54
N ASP A 41 -28.22 5.27 -23.13
CA ASP A 41 -28.09 3.87 -23.61
C ASP A 41 -28.09 2.78 -22.52
N GLY A 42 -28.10 3.14 -21.24
CA GLY A 42 -28.14 2.19 -20.12
C GLY A 42 -26.79 1.54 -19.78
N TYR A 43 -25.70 1.95 -20.44
CA TYR A 43 -24.34 1.47 -20.18
C TYR A 43 -23.47 2.60 -19.60
N THR A 44 -22.52 2.22 -18.76
CA THR A 44 -21.39 3.08 -18.34
C THR A 44 -20.14 2.56 -19.03
N SER A 45 -19.45 3.46 -19.73
CA SER A 45 -18.17 3.14 -20.37
C SER A 45 -17.04 3.42 -19.39
N TYR A 46 -16.22 2.42 -19.13
CA TYR A 46 -15.01 2.56 -18.35
C TYR A 46 -13.82 2.51 -19.29
N LYS A 47 -12.88 3.44 -19.13
CA LYS A 47 -11.61 3.42 -19.88
C LYS A 47 -10.74 2.28 -19.35
N LYS A 48 -9.82 1.77 -20.17
CA LYS A 48 -8.71 0.94 -19.69
C LYS A 48 -8.07 1.67 -18.51
N GLU A 49 -7.93 0.97 -17.41
CA GLU A 49 -7.49 1.59 -16.16
C GLU A 49 -6.03 2.02 -16.31
N ASP A 50 -5.80 3.34 -16.37
CA ASP A 50 -4.45 3.89 -16.36
C ASP A 50 -3.94 3.89 -14.92
N TRP A 51 -3.48 2.72 -14.48
CA TRP A 51 -2.89 2.53 -13.15
C TRP A 51 -1.69 3.48 -12.91
N ALA A 52 -1.06 4.05 -13.96
CA ALA A 52 -0.01 5.05 -13.78
C ALA A 52 -0.53 6.37 -13.19
N SER A 53 -1.83 6.65 -13.34
CA SER A 53 -2.48 7.84 -12.77
C SER A 53 -2.85 7.70 -11.29
N ASN A 54 -2.87 6.48 -10.74
CA ASN A 54 -3.09 6.26 -9.32
C ASN A 54 -1.80 6.55 -8.54
N ALA A 55 -1.87 7.46 -7.55
CA ALA A 55 -0.70 7.90 -6.80
C ALA A 55 0.09 6.75 -6.16
N PHE A 56 -0.59 5.72 -5.66
CA PHE A 56 0.05 4.55 -5.06
C PHE A 56 0.80 3.73 -6.08
N PHE A 57 0.15 3.36 -7.18
CA PHE A 57 0.79 2.58 -8.25
C PHE A 57 1.90 3.36 -8.93
N SER A 58 1.77 4.69 -9.05
CA SER A 58 2.85 5.57 -9.51
C SER A 58 4.10 5.41 -8.63
N LYS A 59 3.96 5.42 -7.30
CA LYS A 59 5.08 5.25 -6.37
C LYS A 59 5.59 3.81 -6.26
N PHE A 60 4.71 2.82 -6.35
CA PHE A 60 5.11 1.42 -6.46
C PHE A 60 5.98 1.19 -7.72
N ASN A 61 5.51 1.65 -8.88
CA ASN A 61 6.25 1.54 -10.14
C ASN A 61 7.54 2.35 -10.10
N TYR A 62 7.54 3.52 -9.45
CA TYR A 62 8.77 4.28 -9.22
C TYR A 62 9.82 3.46 -8.48
N ILE A 63 9.48 2.86 -7.32
CA ILE A 63 10.42 2.03 -6.56
C ILE A 63 10.87 0.84 -7.41
N LYS A 64 9.92 0.06 -7.95
CA LYS A 64 10.20 -1.12 -8.78
C LYS A 64 11.12 -0.82 -9.97
N ASN A 65 10.85 0.25 -10.71
CA ASN A 65 11.64 0.59 -11.89
C ASN A 65 13.02 1.13 -11.53
N ASN A 66 13.15 1.80 -10.39
CA ASN A 66 14.43 2.30 -9.94
C ASN A 66 15.25 1.25 -9.19
N THR A 67 14.68 0.13 -8.72
CA THR A 67 15.44 -0.97 -8.10
C THR A 67 15.58 -2.20 -8.99
N LYS A 68 15.15 -2.13 -10.26
CA LYS A 68 15.15 -3.27 -11.21
C LYS A 68 16.54 -3.79 -11.58
N ASP A 69 17.58 -2.98 -11.38
CA ASP A 69 18.98 -3.33 -11.56
C ASP A 69 19.54 -4.14 -10.37
N LEU A 70 18.80 -4.19 -9.26
CA LEU A 70 19.04 -5.10 -8.16
C LEU A 70 18.31 -6.43 -8.43
N ASP A 71 18.84 -7.54 -7.95
CA ASP A 71 18.12 -8.82 -7.87
C ASP A 71 17.04 -8.75 -6.79
N SER A 72 15.98 -7.97 -7.06
CA SER A 72 14.96 -7.59 -6.09
C SER A 72 13.54 -7.78 -6.61
N TYR A 73 12.62 -8.05 -5.69
CA TYR A 73 11.20 -8.14 -5.95
C TYR A 73 10.45 -7.16 -5.06
N VAL A 74 9.60 -6.33 -5.65
CA VAL A 74 8.76 -5.38 -4.91
C VAL A 74 7.38 -5.96 -4.72
N ILE A 75 6.96 -6.09 -3.45
CA ILE A 75 5.64 -6.57 -3.04
C ILE A 75 4.89 -5.42 -2.39
N TRP A 76 3.59 -5.29 -2.68
CA TRP A 76 2.71 -4.32 -2.05
C TRP A 76 1.76 -5.00 -1.07
N THR A 77 1.61 -4.44 0.14
CA THR A 77 0.58 -4.83 1.10
C THR A 77 0.08 -3.60 1.86
N GLU A 78 -1.09 -3.72 2.49
CA GLU A 78 -1.68 -2.64 3.28
C GLU A 78 -1.33 -2.78 4.76
N LEU A 79 -1.13 -1.64 5.46
CA LEU A 79 -0.98 -1.62 6.92
C LEU A 79 -2.28 -2.03 7.62
N LEU A 80 -3.43 -1.62 7.08
CA LEU A 80 -4.76 -2.00 7.54
C LEU A 80 -5.44 -2.85 6.47
N LYS A 81 -5.89 -4.05 6.83
CA LYS A 81 -6.36 -5.06 5.86
C LYS A 81 -7.81 -4.88 5.43
N CYS A 82 -8.56 -4.02 6.10
CA CYS A 82 -9.96 -3.74 5.80
C CYS A 82 -10.23 -2.24 5.90
N ASP A 83 -11.15 -1.73 5.08
CA ASP A 83 -11.71 -0.39 5.26
C ASP A 83 -12.80 -0.41 6.35
N SER A 84 -13.27 0.76 6.80
CA SER A 84 -14.35 0.84 7.79
C SER A 84 -15.75 0.56 7.22
N GLY A 85 -15.88 0.32 5.91
CA GLY A 85 -17.17 0.22 5.21
C GLY A 85 -17.98 1.52 5.18
N ALA A 86 -17.46 2.62 5.74
CA ALA A 86 -18.15 3.89 5.82
C ALA A 86 -18.35 4.54 4.43
N LYS A 87 -19.40 5.36 4.30
CA LYS A 87 -19.61 6.17 3.09
C LYS A 87 -18.65 7.36 3.10
N GLY A 88 -18.02 7.64 1.96
CA GLY A 88 -17.10 8.77 1.81
C GLY A 88 -15.77 8.37 1.13
N SER A 89 -14.89 9.37 0.96
CA SER A 89 -13.57 9.23 0.32
C SER A 89 -12.49 8.75 1.28
N SER A 90 -12.65 8.98 2.59
CA SER A 90 -11.78 8.42 3.63
C SER A 90 -12.52 7.31 4.36
N ARG A 91 -12.07 6.07 4.17
CA ARG A 91 -12.64 4.87 4.82
C ARG A 91 -11.61 4.21 5.72
N ASN A 92 -10.81 5.02 6.41
CA ASN A 92 -9.83 4.49 7.35
C ASN A 92 -10.51 3.65 8.43
N SER A 93 -9.82 2.60 8.88
CA SER A 93 -10.29 1.66 9.91
C SER A 93 -9.38 1.67 11.13
N ASN A 94 -8.45 2.64 11.22
CA ASN A 94 -7.51 2.80 12.32
C ASN A 94 -8.17 3.07 13.68
N HIS A 95 -9.47 3.38 13.69
CA HIS A 95 -10.28 3.57 14.88
C HIS A 95 -11.10 2.33 15.27
N ILE A 96 -11.07 1.26 14.46
CA ILE A 96 -11.77 0.00 14.72
C ILE A 96 -10.74 -0.99 15.26
N GLU A 97 -10.77 -1.21 16.58
CA GLU A 97 -9.76 -1.99 17.30
C GLU A 97 -9.59 -3.39 16.72
N GLU A 98 -10.67 -4.12 16.43
CA GLU A 98 -10.57 -5.48 15.90
C GLU A 98 -9.91 -5.53 14.51
N VAL A 99 -10.14 -4.51 13.69
CA VAL A 99 -9.50 -4.38 12.37
C VAL A 99 -8.02 -4.06 12.53
N VAL A 100 -7.66 -3.19 13.47
CA VAL A 100 -6.25 -2.89 13.76
C VAL A 100 -5.54 -4.15 14.27
N GLU A 101 -6.11 -4.86 15.24
CA GLU A 101 -5.53 -6.08 15.81
C GLU A 101 -5.32 -7.19 14.77
N ILE A 102 -6.33 -7.48 13.94
CA ILE A 102 -6.16 -8.48 12.88
C ILE A 102 -5.13 -8.02 11.85
N SER A 103 -5.09 -6.72 11.52
CA SER A 103 -4.13 -6.18 10.57
C SER A 103 -2.70 -6.28 11.07
N LYS A 104 -2.45 -5.96 12.35
CA LYS A 104 -1.16 -6.14 13.01
C LYS A 104 -0.69 -7.59 12.94
N ARG A 105 -1.55 -8.54 13.31
CA ARG A 105 -1.23 -9.98 13.26
C ARG A 105 -0.91 -10.45 11.85
N VAL A 106 -1.72 -10.05 10.86
CA VAL A 106 -1.49 -10.43 9.46
C VAL A 106 -0.19 -9.84 8.94
N LEU A 107 0.05 -8.54 9.16
CA LEU A 107 1.29 -7.89 8.70
C LEU A 107 2.53 -8.53 9.33
N LYS A 108 2.48 -8.84 10.63
CA LYS A 108 3.58 -9.54 11.30
C LYS A 108 3.87 -10.90 10.64
N ARG A 109 2.83 -11.67 10.32
CA ARG A 109 2.98 -12.96 9.61
C ARG A 109 3.49 -12.79 8.18
N GLU A 110 3.04 -11.77 7.45
CA GLU A 110 3.58 -11.45 6.13
C GLU A 110 5.09 -11.19 6.20
N ILE A 111 5.55 -10.40 7.18
CA ILE A 111 6.98 -10.12 7.39
C ILE A 111 7.74 -11.39 7.77
N ASP A 112 7.22 -12.21 8.68
CA ASP A 112 7.87 -13.45 9.12
C ASP A 112 8.04 -14.47 7.98
N ILE A 113 7.08 -14.53 7.05
CA ILE A 113 7.10 -15.43 5.90
C ILE A 113 8.00 -14.89 4.80
N LEU A 114 7.85 -13.61 4.44
CA LEU A 114 8.54 -13.00 3.30
C LEU A 114 9.99 -12.63 3.62
N LYS A 115 10.31 -12.36 4.89
CA LYS A 115 11.64 -11.94 5.38
C LYS A 115 12.29 -10.89 4.48
N PRO A 116 11.64 -9.73 4.28
CA PRO A 116 12.14 -8.72 3.35
C PRO A 116 13.43 -8.08 3.88
N ASP A 117 14.34 -7.68 2.99
CA ASP A 117 15.51 -6.87 3.36
C ASP A 117 15.10 -5.42 3.70
N PHE A 118 14.06 -4.93 3.03
CA PHE A 118 13.56 -3.57 3.16
C PHE A 118 12.04 -3.50 3.30
N ILE A 119 11.54 -2.60 4.14
CA ILE A 119 10.10 -2.27 4.23
C ILE A 119 9.91 -0.76 4.10
N VAL A 120 8.99 -0.34 3.22
CA VAL A 120 8.65 1.09 3.03
C VAL A 120 7.19 1.34 3.41
N PHE A 121 6.96 1.91 4.59
CA PHE A 121 5.66 2.37 5.05
C PHE A 121 5.33 3.75 4.44
N VAL A 122 4.35 3.80 3.54
CA VAL A 122 3.90 5.05 2.89
C VAL A 122 2.63 5.60 3.55
N THR A 123 2.67 5.77 4.87
CA THR A 123 1.48 6.05 5.69
C THR A 123 1.38 7.48 6.21
N ALA A 124 2.44 8.30 6.11
CA ALA A 124 2.41 9.63 6.73
C ALA A 124 1.44 10.57 5.99
N THR A 125 0.48 11.09 6.76
CA THR A 125 -0.50 12.11 6.36
C THR A 125 -0.50 13.23 7.40
N SER A 126 -0.93 14.44 7.04
CA SER A 126 -0.96 15.57 8.00
C SER A 126 -1.88 15.34 9.21
N GLN A 127 -2.81 14.38 9.15
CA GLN A 127 -3.87 14.20 10.13
C GLN A 127 -3.67 12.98 11.03
N ASN A 128 -3.11 11.86 10.52
CA ASN A 128 -3.11 10.58 11.25
C ASN A 128 -1.72 9.91 11.33
N THR A 129 -0.63 10.68 11.22
CA THR A 129 0.72 10.07 11.23
C THR A 129 1.01 9.38 12.56
N LYS A 130 0.50 9.89 13.69
CA LYS A 130 0.80 9.31 15.00
C LYS A 130 0.21 7.91 15.13
N GLU A 131 -1.05 7.74 14.76
CA GLU A 131 -1.78 6.47 14.85
C GLU A 131 -1.11 5.40 13.99
N TYR A 132 -0.73 5.74 12.76
CA TYR A 132 -0.01 4.78 11.90
C TYR A 132 1.40 4.48 12.43
N ASP A 133 2.13 5.49 12.92
CA ASP A 133 3.46 5.26 13.52
C ASP A 133 3.35 4.33 14.74
N ASP A 134 2.31 4.47 15.57
CA ASP A 134 2.11 3.61 16.73
C ASP A 134 1.78 2.17 16.34
N ILE A 135 0.90 1.96 15.35
CA ILE A 135 0.64 0.62 14.78
C ILE A 135 1.94 -0.01 14.25
N ILE A 136 2.77 0.74 13.53
CA ILE A 136 4.06 0.25 13.00
C ILE A 136 4.98 -0.19 14.14
N LYS A 137 5.09 0.62 15.20
CA LYS A 137 5.94 0.31 16.37
C LYS A 137 5.47 -0.93 17.12
N GLU A 138 4.16 -1.12 17.23
CA GLU A 138 3.58 -2.31 17.87
C GLU A 138 3.83 -3.58 17.05
N VAL A 139 3.70 -3.51 15.72
CA VAL A 139 4.02 -4.65 14.84
C VAL A 139 5.51 -4.99 14.87
N LEU A 140 6.36 -3.95 14.93
CA LEU A 140 7.81 -4.06 14.88
C LEU A 140 8.44 -3.76 16.25
N GLU A 141 7.90 -4.38 17.29
CA GLU A 141 8.41 -4.22 18.66
C GLU A 141 9.91 -4.55 18.75
N GLY A 142 10.69 -3.66 19.35
CA GLY A 142 12.16 -3.78 19.38
C GLY A 142 12.87 -3.10 18.21
N TYR A 143 12.17 -2.32 17.39
CA TYR A 143 12.76 -1.46 16.38
C TYR A 143 13.84 -0.52 16.96
N LYS A 144 14.81 -0.14 16.12
CA LYS A 144 15.85 0.83 16.46
C LYS A 144 15.85 1.97 15.46
N THR A 145 15.48 3.17 15.91
CA THR A 145 15.52 4.37 15.06
C THR A 145 16.96 4.72 14.70
N GLU A 146 17.22 4.95 13.41
CA GLU A 146 18.51 5.43 12.95
C GLU A 146 18.73 6.89 13.39
N LYS A 147 19.89 7.16 13.98
CA LYS A 147 20.22 8.47 14.55
C LYS A 147 20.09 9.58 13.50
N GLY A 148 19.31 10.62 13.82
CA GLY A 148 19.11 11.78 12.94
C GLY A 148 18.17 11.55 11.75
N SER A 149 17.57 10.35 11.63
CA SER A 149 16.67 10.04 10.50
C SER A 149 15.21 10.43 10.74
N LEU A 150 14.81 10.75 11.98
CA LEU A 150 13.42 11.07 12.29
C LEU A 150 13.10 12.53 11.96
N ILE A 151 12.35 12.74 10.88
CA ILE A 151 11.75 14.02 10.52
C ILE A 151 10.25 13.90 10.76
N LYS A 152 9.78 14.50 11.87
CA LYS A 152 8.38 14.40 12.33
C LYS A 152 7.38 14.63 11.19
N GLY A 153 6.47 13.67 11.00
CA GLY A 153 5.40 13.76 9.99
C GLY A 153 5.86 13.57 8.53
N LYS A 154 7.15 13.35 8.27
CA LYS A 154 7.70 13.33 6.91
C LYS A 154 8.53 12.09 6.61
N TYR A 155 9.48 11.78 7.48
CA TYR A 155 10.43 10.69 7.25
C TYR A 155 10.87 10.05 8.57
N TRP A 156 11.17 8.77 8.53
CA TRP A 156 11.72 8.02 9.65
C TRP A 156 12.41 6.78 9.08
N LYS A 157 13.67 6.55 9.44
CA LYS A 157 14.41 5.32 9.12
C LYS A 157 14.71 4.57 10.41
N PHE A 158 14.55 3.26 10.38
CA PHE A 158 14.78 2.41 11.54
C PHE A 158 15.10 0.99 11.09
N THR A 159 15.60 0.17 12.00
CA THR A 159 15.83 -1.25 11.75
C THR A 159 14.95 -2.11 12.64
N TYR A 160 14.59 -3.29 12.15
CA TYR A 160 13.85 -4.31 12.89
C TYR A 160 14.33 -5.68 12.42
N ASP A 161 14.89 -6.50 13.31
CA ASP A 161 15.37 -7.86 12.98
C ASP A 161 16.21 -7.94 11.68
N ASN A 162 17.19 -7.03 11.56
CA ASN A 162 18.05 -6.83 10.38
C ASN A 162 17.35 -6.30 9.11
N ILE A 163 16.05 -6.08 9.15
CA ILE A 163 15.27 -5.42 8.09
C ILE A 163 15.46 -3.91 8.21
N ILE A 164 15.77 -3.24 7.10
CA ILE A 164 15.82 -1.78 7.03
C ILE A 164 14.43 -1.24 6.69
N CYS A 165 13.87 -0.45 7.58
CA CYS A 165 12.53 0.08 7.48
C CYS A 165 12.54 1.60 7.27
N TYR A 166 11.61 2.06 6.44
CA TYR A 166 11.37 3.47 6.17
C TYR A 166 9.90 3.80 6.39
N ARG A 167 9.60 4.96 6.96
CA ARG A 167 8.26 5.55 6.96
C ARG A 167 8.28 6.92 6.28
N THR A 168 7.50 7.08 5.22
CA THR A 168 7.42 8.31 4.42
C THR A 168 5.98 8.73 4.12
N GLN A 169 5.83 9.85 3.43
CA GLN A 169 4.55 10.44 3.04
C GLN A 169 3.72 9.51 2.16
N HIS A 170 2.43 9.48 2.45
CA HIS A 170 1.43 8.81 1.63
C HIS A 170 1.45 9.35 0.18
N PRO A 171 1.33 8.49 -0.86
CA PRO A 171 1.51 8.92 -2.24
C PRO A 171 0.56 10.04 -2.68
N LEU A 172 -0.72 9.97 -2.29
CA LEU A 172 -1.68 11.07 -2.52
C LEU A 172 -1.22 12.38 -1.85
N SER A 173 -0.82 12.36 -0.58
CA SER A 173 -0.33 13.56 0.11
C SER A 173 0.94 14.11 -0.55
N TYR A 174 1.83 13.25 -1.04
CA TYR A 174 3.02 13.63 -1.77
C TYR A 174 2.69 14.28 -3.13
N GLN A 175 1.69 13.77 -3.85
CA GLN A 175 1.24 14.32 -5.14
C GLN A 175 0.76 15.77 -5.00
N PHE A 176 0.05 16.09 -3.92
CA PHE A 176 -0.48 17.43 -3.66
C PHE A 176 0.46 18.35 -2.85
N SER A 177 1.65 17.87 -2.48
CA SER A 177 2.64 18.66 -1.76
C SER A 177 3.21 19.77 -2.66
N LYS A 178 2.98 21.03 -2.28
CA LYS A 178 3.47 22.22 -3.01
C LYS A 178 4.97 22.48 -2.83
N ASN A 179 5.59 21.96 -1.77
CA ASN A 179 7.00 22.17 -1.45
C ASN A 179 7.70 20.81 -1.25
N LYS A 180 8.34 20.33 -2.31
CA LYS A 180 9.16 19.10 -2.31
C LYS A 180 10.64 19.45 -2.14
N THR A 181 11.00 20.09 -1.02
CA THR A 181 12.41 20.44 -0.77
C THR A 181 13.30 19.21 -0.66
N ILE A 182 12.75 18.07 -0.24
CA ILE A 182 13.43 16.77 -0.22
C ILE A 182 12.44 15.73 -0.75
N ASP A 183 12.84 14.94 -1.75
CA ASP A 183 12.09 13.77 -2.18
C ASP A 183 12.51 12.54 -1.38
N PHE A 184 11.68 12.15 -0.43
CA PHE A 184 11.94 10.98 0.40
C PHE A 184 11.84 9.65 -0.36
N TYR A 185 11.10 9.57 -1.46
CA TYR A 185 11.08 8.35 -2.28
C TYR A 185 12.41 8.16 -2.98
N GLU A 186 12.97 9.23 -3.54
CA GLU A 186 14.31 9.21 -4.15
C GLU A 186 15.38 8.88 -3.12
N LYS A 187 15.32 9.52 -1.93
CA LYS A 187 16.23 9.22 -0.83
C LYS A 187 16.19 7.74 -0.42
N ILE A 188 15.00 7.15 -0.32
CA ILE A 188 14.84 5.72 0.04
C ILE A 188 15.40 4.82 -1.06
N VAL A 189 15.08 5.08 -2.34
CA VAL A 189 15.61 4.30 -3.46
C VAL A 189 17.13 4.36 -3.51
N HIS A 190 17.73 5.54 -3.32
CA HIS A 190 19.17 5.69 -3.23
C HIS A 190 19.74 4.88 -2.06
N ASP A 191 19.11 4.93 -0.89
CA ASP A 191 19.56 4.17 0.28
C ASP A 191 19.50 2.66 0.04
N ILE A 192 18.42 2.16 -0.58
CA ILE A 192 18.29 0.75 -0.97
C ILE A 192 19.43 0.35 -1.92
N LYS A 193 19.77 1.16 -2.93
CA LYS A 193 20.82 0.82 -3.89
C LYS A 193 22.22 0.73 -3.29
N TYR A 194 22.52 1.60 -2.33
CA TYR A 194 23.90 1.88 -1.93
C TYR A 194 24.22 1.52 -0.47
N ASN A 195 23.22 1.09 0.31
CA ASN A 195 23.40 0.55 1.67
C ASN A 195 22.81 -0.87 1.82
N SER A 196 22.67 -1.60 0.70
CA SER A 196 22.51 -3.08 0.67
C SER A 196 23.85 -3.77 0.89
#